data_AF-A0A1C3FC80-F1
#
_entry.id   AF-A0A1C3FC80-F1
#
_cell.length_a   1.000
_cell.length_b   1.000
_cell.length_c   1.000
_cell.angle_alpha   90.00
_cell.angle_beta   90.00
_cell.angle_gamma   90.00
#
_symmetry.space_group_name_H-M   'P 1'
#
loop_
_entity.id
_entity.type
_entity.pdbx_description
1 polymer ?
#
loop_
_entity_poly.entity_id
_entity_poly.type
_entity_poly.pdbx_seq_one_letter_code
_entity_poly.pdbx_strand_id
1 'polypeptide(L)'
;MYEDLFYERLTRLRTQKGVSARDMSLSLGQSESYINKIENKKSLPSMTGFFYICEYLNVPPKDFFDDEVSFPTKLNSLMGELKKLNDGQLEHLLAIIKDLKTK
;
A
#
# COMPACT_ATOMS: atom_id res chain seq x y z
N MET A 1 -0.05 -15.62 -12.19
CA MET A 1 -0.91 -14.79 -13.08
C MET A 1 -1.01 -13.38 -12.49
N TYR A 2 -1.36 -12.32 -13.23
CA TYR A 2 -1.51 -10.98 -12.64
C TYR A 2 -2.53 -10.92 -11.49
N GLU A 3 -3.51 -11.83 -11.50
CA GLU A 3 -4.48 -11.99 -10.42
C GLU A 3 -3.84 -12.51 -9.12
N ASP A 4 -2.87 -13.42 -9.18
CA ASP A 4 -2.18 -13.92 -7.98
C ASP A 4 -1.43 -12.79 -7.28
N LEU A 5 -0.75 -11.94 -8.06
CA LEU A 5 -0.09 -10.74 -7.57
C LEU A 5 -1.10 -9.82 -6.87
N PHE A 6 -2.30 -9.64 -7.45
CA PHE A 6 -3.35 -8.84 -6.84
C PHE A 6 -3.74 -9.35 -5.45
N TYR A 7 -4.05 -10.65 -5.34
CA TYR A 7 -4.51 -11.26 -4.08
C TYR A 7 -3.44 -11.17 -2.98
N GLU A 8 -2.20 -11.47 -3.33
CA GLU A 8 -1.06 -11.38 -2.41
C GLU A 8 -0.81 -9.94 -1.98
N ARG A 9 -0.88 -8.98 -2.92
CA ARG A 9 -0.69 -7.56 -2.62
C ARG A 9 -1.76 -7.00 -1.72
N LEU A 10 -3.04 -7.30 -1.97
CA LEU A 10 -4.13 -6.87 -1.11
C LEU A 10 -3.92 -7.36 0.33
N THR A 11 -3.63 -8.65 0.49
CA THR A 11 -3.40 -9.27 1.80
C THR A 11 -2.22 -8.62 2.52
N ARG A 12 -1.12 -8.40 1.80
CA ARG A 12 0.09 -7.80 2.38
C ARG A 12 -0.12 -6.35 2.81
N LEU A 13 -0.73 -5.52 1.96
CA LEU A 13 -0.97 -4.11 2.27
C LEU A 13 -1.98 -3.96 3.42
N ARG A 14 -3.02 -4.80 3.44
CA ARG A 14 -4.01 -4.82 4.53
C ARG A 14 -3.37 -5.21 5.86
N THR A 15 -2.57 -6.27 5.88
CA THR A 15 -1.88 -6.75 7.09
C THR A 15 -0.85 -5.74 7.59
N GLN A 16 -0.10 -5.08 6.70
CA GLN A 16 0.81 -3.99 7.05
C GLN A 16 0.09 -2.79 7.67
N LYS A 17 -1.14 -2.49 7.22
CA LYS A 17 -1.99 -1.45 7.82
C LYS A 17 -2.58 -1.88 9.18
N GLY A 18 -2.53 -3.17 9.52
CA GLY A 18 -2.97 -3.71 10.81
C GLY A 18 -4.49 -3.87 10.96
N VAL A 19 -5.23 -4.00 9.85
CA VAL A 19 -6.71 -4.12 9.87
C VAL A 19 -7.17 -5.51 9.44
N SER A 20 -8.30 -5.98 9.99
CA SER A 20 -8.88 -7.26 9.59
C SER A 20 -9.60 -7.17 8.23
N ALA A 21 -9.73 -8.29 7.52
CA ALA A 21 -10.49 -8.34 6.26
C ALA A 21 -11.97 -7.95 6.45
N ARG A 22 -12.56 -8.28 7.61
CA ARG A 22 -13.92 -7.89 7.98
C ARG A 22 -14.04 -6.37 8.15
N ASP A 23 -13.16 -5.78 8.95
CA ASP A 23 -13.20 -4.32 9.23
C ASP A 23 -12.99 -3.51 7.95
N MET A 24 -12.07 -3.95 7.10
CA MET A 24 -11.84 -3.32 5.80
C MET A 24 -13.07 -3.45 4.89
N SER A 25 -13.72 -4.62 4.85
CA SER A 25 -14.93 -4.82 4.05
C SER A 25 -16.05 -3.87 4.47
N LEU A 26 -16.29 -3.75 5.78
CA LEU A 26 -17.31 -2.87 6.34
C LEU A 26 -16.98 -1.39 6.10
N SER A 27 -15.71 -1.01 6.25
CA SER A 27 -15.25 0.36 5.98
C SER A 27 -15.43 0.76 4.51
N LEU A 28 -15.38 -0.20 3.59
CA LEU A 28 -15.64 0.00 2.16
C LEU A 28 -17.15 -0.03 1.80
N GLY A 29 -18.04 -0.14 2.80
CA GLY A 29 -19.49 -0.26 2.59
C GLY A 29 -19.91 -1.58 1.94
N GLN A 30 -19.09 -2.62 2.05
CA GLN A 30 -19.33 -3.94 1.46
C GLN A 30 -19.77 -4.95 2.53
N SER A 31 -20.27 -6.11 2.07
CA SER A 31 -20.55 -7.23 2.98
C SER A 31 -19.30 -7.66 3.75
N GLU A 32 -19.43 -8.14 4.98
CA GLU A 32 -18.31 -8.58 5.85
C GLU A 32 -17.33 -9.58 5.20
N SER A 33 -17.82 -10.31 4.20
CA SER A 33 -17.05 -11.34 3.47
C SER A 33 -16.26 -10.81 2.26
N TYR A 34 -16.41 -9.54 1.88
CA TYR A 34 -15.95 -9.02 0.59
C TYR A 34 -14.43 -9.14 0.38
N ILE A 35 -13.64 -8.54 1.26
CA ILE A 35 -12.17 -8.61 1.17
C ILE A 35 -11.70 -10.06 1.35
N ASN A 36 -12.31 -10.80 2.26
CA ASN A 36 -11.94 -12.20 2.49
C ASN A 36 -12.16 -13.07 1.23
N LYS A 37 -13.24 -12.86 0.47
CA LYS A 37 -13.48 -13.56 -0.79
C LYS A 37 -12.43 -13.23 -1.84
N ILE A 38 -12.00 -11.96 -1.90
CA ILE A 38 -10.93 -11.53 -2.81
C ILE A 38 -9.60 -12.17 -2.41
N GLU A 39 -9.18 -12.06 -1.15
CA GLU A 39 -7.92 -12.65 -0.66
C GLU A 39 -7.85 -14.17 -0.83
N ASN A 40 -9.00 -14.87 -0.77
CA ASN A 40 -9.11 -16.31 -1.01
C ASN A 40 -9.38 -16.70 -2.48
N LYS A 41 -9.11 -15.79 -3.43
CA LYS A 41 -9.21 -16.05 -4.87
C LYS A 41 -10.61 -16.49 -5.34
N LYS A 42 -11.66 -16.10 -4.62
CA LYS A 42 -13.07 -16.41 -4.96
C LYS A 42 -13.72 -15.37 -5.85
N SER A 43 -13.13 -14.17 -5.93
CA SER A 43 -13.61 -13.05 -6.74
C SER A 43 -12.51 -12.03 -6.94
N LEU A 44 -12.63 -11.20 -7.98
CA LEU A 44 -11.92 -9.93 -8.10
C LEU A 44 -12.86 -8.76 -7.81
N PRO A 45 -12.35 -7.62 -7.32
CA PRO A 45 -13.14 -6.40 -7.28
C PRO A 45 -13.41 -5.89 -8.69
N SER A 46 -14.46 -5.07 -8.86
CA SER A 46 -14.56 -4.21 -10.04
C SER A 46 -13.43 -3.18 -10.04
N MET A 47 -13.18 -2.52 -11.17
CA MET A 47 -12.20 -1.42 -11.22
C MET A 47 -12.54 -0.30 -10.24
N THR A 48 -13.82 0.01 -10.06
CA THR A 48 -14.27 0.97 -9.03
C THR A 48 -13.95 0.48 -7.62
N GLY A 49 -14.23 -0.80 -7.32
CA GLY A 49 -13.88 -1.40 -6.03
C GLY A 49 -12.38 -1.40 -5.76
N PHE A 50 -11.57 -1.61 -6.80
CA PHE A 50 -10.11 -1.49 -6.71
C PHE A 50 -9.66 -0.07 -6.33
N PHE A 51 -10.26 0.98 -6.90
CA PHE A 51 -9.92 2.35 -6.51
C PHE A 51 -10.28 2.63 -5.05
N TYR A 52 -11.44 2.18 -4.57
CA TYR A 52 -11.79 2.32 -3.15
C TYR A 52 -10.84 1.56 -2.23
N ILE A 53 -10.38 0.38 -2.64
CA ILE A 53 -9.35 -0.38 -1.93
C ILE A 53 -8.04 0.44 -1.85
N CYS A 54 -7.61 1.03 -2.97
CA CYS A 54 -6.40 1.85 -3.05
C CYS A 54 -6.48 3.08 -2.14
N GLU A 55 -7.60 3.81 -2.20
CA GLU A 55 -7.89 4.96 -1.34
C GLU A 55 -7.88 4.55 0.13
N TYR A 56 -8.59 3.48 0.49
CA TYR A 56 -8.62 2.98 1.85
C TYR A 56 -7.21 2.62 2.35
N LEU A 57 -6.36 2.00 1.53
CA LEU A 57 -5.00 1.63 1.90
C LEU A 57 -4.00 2.79 1.85
N ASN A 58 -4.40 3.97 1.36
CA ASN A 58 -3.51 5.10 1.04
C ASN A 58 -2.34 4.66 0.14
N VAL A 59 -2.66 3.90 -0.91
CA VAL A 59 -1.70 3.42 -1.91
C VAL A 59 -2.16 3.85 -3.30
N PRO A 60 -1.34 4.59 -4.07
CA PRO A 60 -1.66 4.89 -5.46
C PRO A 60 -1.84 3.60 -6.28
N PRO A 61 -2.81 3.54 -7.21
CA PRO A 61 -3.06 2.33 -8.01
C PRO A 61 -1.84 1.76 -8.73
N LYS A 62 -0.92 2.61 -9.19
CA LYS A 62 0.34 2.19 -9.82
C LYS A 62 1.27 1.46 -8.82
N ASP A 63 1.30 1.92 -7.57
CA ASP A 63 2.16 1.39 -6.51
C ASP A 63 1.59 0.10 -5.91
N PHE A 64 0.29 -0.17 -6.12
CA PHE A 64 -0.34 -1.41 -5.66
C PHE A 64 0.33 -2.64 -6.31
N PHE A 65 0.59 -2.55 -7.62
CA PHE A 65 1.21 -3.62 -8.41
C PHE A 65 2.74 -3.55 -8.48
N ASP A 66 3.35 -2.45 -8.06
CA ASP A 66 4.80 -2.31 -7.99
C ASP A 66 5.32 -3.16 -6.84
N ASP A 67 5.86 -4.35 -7.14
CA ASP A 67 6.14 -5.36 -6.13
C ASP A 67 7.37 -5.08 -5.25
N GLU A 68 8.32 -4.33 -5.82
CA GLU A 68 9.58 -3.90 -5.22
C GLU A 68 9.39 -2.91 -4.07
N VAL A 69 8.29 -2.14 -4.09
CA VAL A 69 7.98 -1.18 -3.03
C VAL A 69 7.36 -1.91 -1.83
N SER A 70 8.19 -2.17 -0.81
CA SER A 70 7.77 -2.90 0.40
C SER A 70 6.83 -2.10 1.32
N PHE A 71 6.91 -0.77 1.30
CA PHE A 71 6.15 0.13 2.18
C PHE A 71 5.63 1.38 1.42
N PRO A 72 4.75 1.21 0.42
CA PRO A 72 4.36 2.30 -0.49
C PRO A 72 3.70 3.47 0.24
N THR A 73 2.82 3.21 1.21
CA THR A 73 2.17 4.25 2.03
C THR A 73 3.19 5.07 2.82
N LYS A 74 4.16 4.41 3.46
CA LYS A 74 5.18 5.08 4.28
C LYS A 74 6.15 5.88 3.41
N LEU A 75 6.51 5.36 2.25
CA LEU A 75 7.37 6.05 1.29
C LEU A 75 6.66 7.27 0.68
N ASN A 76 5.38 7.16 0.34
CA ASN A 76 4.60 8.31 -0.14
C ASN A 76 4.46 9.40 0.93
N SER A 77 4.19 9.03 2.18
CA SER A 77 4.18 9.97 3.31
C SER A 77 5.55 10.62 3.50
N LEU A 78 6.64 9.84 3.48
CA LEU A 78 8.00 10.35 3.57
C LEU A 78 8.33 11.33 2.44
N MET A 79 8.00 10.98 1.19
CA MET A 79 8.19 11.86 0.03
C MET A 79 7.42 13.18 0.16
N GLY A 80 6.23 13.15 0.77
CA GLY A 80 5.46 14.36 1.09
C GLY A 80 6.21 15.30 2.05
N GLU A 81 6.90 14.76 3.05
CA GLU A 81 7.71 15.54 3.97
C GLU A 81 9.04 16.01 3.35
N LEU A 82 9.72 15.13 2.60
CA LEU A 82 10.98 15.46 1.92
C LEU A 82 10.84 16.64 0.95
N LYS A 83 9.70 16.75 0.25
CA LYS A 83 9.41 17.87 -0.66
C LYS A 83 9.36 19.25 0.01
N LYS A 84 9.25 19.32 1.34
CA LYS A 84 9.19 20.58 2.10
C LYS A 84 10.57 21.04 2.58
N LEU A 85 11.61 20.22 2.39
CA LEU A 85 12.95 20.49 2.89
C LEU A 85 13.76 21.30 1.89
N ASN A 86 14.72 22.07 2.40
CA ASN A 86 15.71 22.75 1.56
C ASN A 86 16.87 21.81 1.18
N ASP A 87 17.73 22.29 0.28
CA ASP A 87 18.85 21.53 -0.28
C ASP A 87 19.78 20.94 0.79
N GLY A 88 20.26 21.77 1.73
CA GLY A 88 21.14 21.30 2.81
C GLY A 88 20.48 20.28 3.74
N GLN A 89 19.19 20.43 4.05
CA GLN A 89 18.44 19.45 4.84
C GLN A 89 18.30 18.10 4.10
N LEU A 90 18.08 18.14 2.78
CA LEU A 90 18.05 16.94 1.95
C LEU A 90 19.41 16.26 1.88
N GLU A 91 20.51 17.02 1.76
CA GLU A 91 21.86 16.48 1.78
C GLU A 91 22.16 15.73 3.07
N HIS A 92 21.77 16.28 4.23
CA HIS A 92 21.95 15.61 5.52
C HIS A 92 21.18 14.28 5.60
N LEU A 93 19.92 14.26 5.16
CA LEU A 93 19.14 13.02 5.12
C LEU A 93 19.72 12.01 4.13
N LEU A 94 20.20 12.48 2.98
CA LEU A 94 20.84 11.61 2.00
C LEU A 94 22.13 10.98 2.56
N ALA A 95 22.91 11.72 3.33
CA ALA A 95 24.10 11.21 4.01
C ALA A 95 23.73 10.09 5.01
N ILE A 96 22.68 10.29 5.82
CA ILE A 96 22.18 9.27 6.76
C ILE A 96 21.73 8.01 6.02
N ILE A 97 20.95 8.15 4.95
CA ILE A 97 20.48 7.00 4.15
C ILE A 97 21.67 6.23 3.54
N LYS A 98 22.69 6.94 3.04
CA LYS A 98 23.90 6.31 2.51
C LYS A 98 24.63 5.51 3.58
N ASP A 99 24.83 6.09 4.77
CA ASP A 99 25.47 5.42 5.91
C ASP A 99 24.75 4.12 6.30
N LEU A 100 23.40 4.16 6.33
CA LEU A 100 22.57 2.99 6.64
C LEU A 100 22.67 1.86 5.59
N LYS A 101 23.01 2.17 4.34
CA LYS A 101 23.17 1.17 3.26
C LYS A 101 24.56 0.52 3.24
N THR A 102 25.54 1.10 3.92
CA THR A 102 26.93 0.62 3.98
C THR A 102 27.19 -0.45 5.05
N LYS A 103 26.13 -1.04 5.62
CA LYS A 103 26.17 -2.23 6.48
C LYS A 103 25.47 -3.39 5.82
#